data_AF-A0A972TU78-F1
#
_entry.id   AF-A0A972TU78-F1
#
_cell.length_a   1.000
_cell.length_b   1.000
_cell.length_c   1.000
_cell.angle_alpha   90.00
_cell.angle_beta   90.00
_cell.angle_gamma   90.00
#
_symmetry.space_group_name_H-M   'P 1'
#
loop_
_entity.id
_entity.type
_entity.pdbx_description
1 polymer ?
#
loop_
_entity_poly.entity_id
_entity_poly.type
_entity_poly.pdbx_seq_one_letter_code
_entity_poly.pdbx_strand_id
1 'polypeptide(L)' 'MIEKRWITPRECAAYLSIHVKTVYAQVAKREIPSSKIGGSVRIDRKKLDEIMEGRGQSN' A
#
# COMPACT_ATOMS: atom_id res chain seq x y z
N MET A 1 -5.41 -13.05 15.66
CA MET A 1 -4.77 -11.73 15.46
C MET A 1 -5.43 -11.11 14.23
N ILE A 2 -6.17 -10.00 14.36
CA ILE A 2 -6.99 -9.46 13.26
C ILE A 2 -6.09 -8.69 12.29
N GLU A 3 -5.91 -9.24 11.10
CA GLU A 3 -5.19 -8.58 10.01
C GLU A 3 -5.99 -7.36 9.55
N LYS A 4 -5.51 -6.16 9.87
CA LYS A 4 -6.04 -4.91 9.30
C LYS A 4 -5.77 -4.90 7.80
N ARG A 5 -6.78 -5.33 7.04
CA ARG A 5 -6.77 -5.33 5.56
C ARG A 5 -6.54 -3.94 4.97
N TRP A 6 -6.94 -2.90 5.69
CA TRP A 6 -6.85 -1.51 5.29
C TRP A 6 -5.87 -0.74 6.18
N ILE A 7 -4.84 -0.18 5.58
CA ILE A 7 -3.85 0.67 6.25
C ILE A 7 -3.88 2.09 5.70
N THR A 8 -3.49 3.06 6.52
CA THR A 8 -3.34 4.45 6.08
C THR A 8 -2.08 4.62 5.21
N PRO A 9 -1.97 5.71 4.41
CA PRO A 9 -0.75 6.02 3.67
C PRO A 9 0.50 6.12 4.55
N ARG A 10 0.33 6.57 5.81
CA ARG A 10 1.42 6.67 6.79
C ARG A 10 1.87 5.30 7.29
N GLU A 11 0.92 4.39 7.56
CA GLU A 11 1.23 3.01 7.91
C GLU A 11 1.86 2.26 6.72
N CYS A 12 1.40 2.50 5.50
CA CYS A 12 2.02 1.94 4.30
C CYS A 12 3.46 2.43 4.12
N ALA A 13 3.72 3.72 4.37
CA ALA A 13 5.06 4.28 4.34
C ALA A 13 5.98 3.59 5.35
N ALA A 14 5.51 3.38 6.58
CA ALA A 14 6.24 2.63 7.60
C ALA A 14 6.44 1.15 7.22
N TYR A 15 5.43 0.51 6.62
CA TYR A 15 5.48 -0.89 6.19
C TYR A 15 6.52 -1.12 5.09
N LEU A 16 6.52 -0.23 4.09
CA LEU A 16 7.45 -0.25 2.97
C LEU A 16 8.81 0.36 3.30
N SER A 17 8.97 0.94 4.49
CA SER A 17 10.13 1.73 4.89
C SER A 17 10.49 2.83 3.87
N ILE A 18 9.47 3.48 3.29
CA ILE A 18 9.62 4.59 2.32
C ILE A 18 8.98 5.88 2.85
N HIS A 19 9.27 7.00 2.18
CA HIS A 19 8.66 8.27 2.52
C HIS A 19 7.18 8.33 2.11
N VAL A 20 6.34 8.98 2.93
CA VAL A 20 4.88 9.15 2.67
C VAL A 20 4.63 9.81 1.31
N LYS A 21 5.50 10.74 0.90
CA LYS A 21 5.44 11.37 -0.43
C LYS A 21 5.58 10.34 -1.57
N THR A 22 6.45 9.35 -1.39
CA THR A 22 6.65 8.26 -2.34
C THR A 22 5.41 7.36 -2.39
N VAL A 23 4.75 7.11 -1.25
CA VAL A 23 3.47 6.41 -1.21
C VAL A 23 2.42 7.15 -2.04
N TYR A 24 2.25 8.46 -1.85
CA TYR A 24 1.32 9.25 -2.66
C TYR A 24 1.67 9.25 -4.15
N ALA A 25 2.96 9.33 -4.49
CA ALA A 25 3.41 9.25 -5.87
C ALA A 25 3.09 7.88 -6.51
N GLN A 26 3.29 6.79 -5.76
CA GLN A 26 2.96 5.44 -6.22
C GLN A 26 1.45 5.20 -6.30
N VAL A 27 0.67 5.76 -5.37
CA VAL A 27 -0.80 5.78 -5.43
C VAL A 27 -1.28 6.53 -6.69
N ALA A 28 -0.69 7.69 -6.98
CA ALA A 28 -0.99 8.46 -8.19
C ALA A 28 -0.62 7.68 -9.47
N LYS A 29 0.49 6.94 -9.44
CA LYS A 29 0.92 6.02 -10.51
C LYS A 29 0.10 4.73 -10.59
N ARG A 30 -0.84 4.50 -9.67
CA ARG A 30 -1.63 3.26 -9.54
C ARG A 30 -0.77 2.01 -9.30
N GLU A 31 0.47 2.20 -8.82
CA GLU A 31 1.40 1.13 -8.44
C GLU A 31 1.00 0.51 -7.09
N ILE A 32 0.49 1.34 -6.16
CA ILE A 32 -0.02 0.89 -4.86
C ILE A 32 -1.54 0.79 -4.90
N PRO A 33 -2.13 -0.37 -4.53
CA PRO A 33 -3.56 -0.57 -4.51
C PRO A 33 -4.18 0.25 -3.38
N SER A 34 -4.81 1.36 -3.76
CA SER A 34 -5.55 2.22 -2.85
C SER A 34 -7.03 2.27 -3.23
N SER A 35 -7.88 2.45 -2.23
CA SER A 35 -9.31 2.63 -2.39
C SER A 35 -9.77 3.81 -1.53
N LYS A 36 -10.63 4.64 -2.09
CA LYS A 36 -11.26 5.74 -1.37
C LYS A 36 -12.47 5.20 -0.61
N ILE A 37 -12.36 5.09 0.70
CA ILE A 37 -13.45 4.62 1.58
C ILE A 37 -13.84 5.77 2.50
N GLY A 38 -15.09 6.24 2.40
CA GLY A 38 -15.63 7.29 3.26
C GLY A 38 -14.86 8.62 3.18
N GLY A 39 -14.39 9.00 1.98
CA GLY A 39 -13.63 10.23 1.77
C GLY A 39 -12.13 10.13 2.08
N SER A 40 -11.66 9.04 2.70
CA SER A 40 -10.25 8.82 3.02
C SER A 40 -9.61 7.77 2.09
N VAL A 41 -8.36 8.00 1.70
CA VAL A 41 -7.57 7.01 0.95
C VAL A 41 -7.10 5.93 1.92
N ARG A 42 -7.47 4.68 1.64
CA ARG A 42 -6.99 3.50 2.35
C ARG A 42 -6.25 2.58 1.41
N ILE A 43 -5.17 1.99 1.88
CA ILE A 43 -4.33 1.08 1.11
C ILE A 43 -4.70 -0.33 1.53
N ASP A 44 -4.97 -1.19 0.55
CA ASP A 44 -5.25 -2.60 0.80
C ASP A 44 -3.91 -3.32 0.99
N ARG A 45 -3.60 -3.69 2.24
CA ARG A 45 -2.33 -4.33 2.58
C ARG A 45 -2.22 -5.70 1.91
N LYS A 46 -3.32 -6.44 1.78
CA LYS A 46 -3.32 -7.79 1.20
C LYS A 46 -2.96 -7.74 -0.28
N LYS A 47 -3.55 -6.82 -1.04
CA LYS A 47 -3.19 -6.60 -2.44
C LYS A 47 -1.78 -6.03 -2.60
N LEU A 48 -1.34 -5.17 -1.67
CA LEU A 48 0.03 -4.67 -1.69
C LEU A 48 1.01 -5.82 -1.55
N ASP A 49 0.78 -6.71 -0.59
CA ASP A 49 1.57 -7.92 -0.36
C ASP A 49 1.63 -8.81 -1.61
N GLU A 50 0.48 -9.10 -2.23
CA GLU A 50 0.38 -9.89 -3.46
C GLU A 50 1.18 -9.28 -4.64
N ILE A 51 1.17 -7.94 -4.77
CA ILE A 51 1.97 -7.24 -5.79
C ILE A 51 3.46 -7.30 -5.46
N MET A 52 3.81 -7.20 -4.17
CA MET A 52 5.21 -7.24 -3.73
C MET A 52 5.80 -8.65 -3.86
N GLU A 53 5.06 -9.68 -3.47
CA GLU A 53 5.42 -11.08 -3.68
C GLU A 53 5.55 -11.39 -5.18
N GLY A 54 4.61 -10.89 -6.00
CA GLY A 54 4.64 -11.06 -7.46
C GLY A 54 5.78 -10.31 -8.17
N ARG A 55 6.25 -9.17 -7.63
CA ARG A 55 7.41 -8.42 -8.15
C ARG A 55 8.75 -8.91 -7.60
N GLY A 56 8.74 -9.61 -6.47
CA GLY A 56 9.93 -10.07 -5.75
C GLY A 56 10.50 -11.42 -6.21
N GLN A 57 9.74 -12.22 -6.98
CA GLN A 57 10.26 -13.43 -7.62
C GLN A 57 10.83 -13.10 -9.01
N SER A 58 11.98 -12.43 -9.01
CA SER A 58 12.92 -12.45 -10.13
C SER A 58 14.32 -12.41 -9.54
N ASN A 59 14.72 -13.52 -8.93
CA ASN A 59 16.11 -14.02 -8.94
C ASN A 59 16.12 -15.47 -8.46
#